data_AF-A0AAI8VV91-F1
#
_entry.id   AF-A0AAI8VV91-F1
#
_cell.length_a   1.000
_cell.length_b   1.000
_cell.length_c   1.000
_cell.angle_alpha   90.00
_cell.angle_beta   90.00
_cell.angle_gamma   90.00
#
_symmetry.space_group_name_H-M   'P 1'
#
loop_
_entity.id
_entity.type
_entity.pdbx_description
1 polymer ?
#
loop_
_entity_poly.entity_id
_entity_poly.type
_entity_poly.pdbx_seq_one_letter_code
_entity_poly.pdbx_strand_id
1 'polypeptide(L)'
;MHSLLHAVLASAALVGPVAVWAKAEQIRAVSDPIFHLYLQAYPEDPTIPVMGPEASSEYYTIAGTIQSTNSSAYLDIAGADTTSYKTLSFSNGSSAATSAWALEGDTIITSTSSDYGRQLNFLACQMTDNGERYAEREDL
;
A
#
# COMPACT_ATOMS: atom_id res chain seq x y z
N MET A 1 -47.90 46.23 -14.46
CA MET A 1 -46.85 46.13 -13.43
C MET A 1 -46.40 44.69 -13.38
N HIS A 2 -45.34 44.32 -14.11
CA HIS A 2 -44.84 42.94 -14.14
C HIS A 2 -43.49 42.90 -13.42
N SER A 3 -43.49 42.33 -12.23
CA SER A 3 -42.33 42.17 -11.35
C SER A 3 -41.49 40.98 -11.83
N LEU A 4 -40.21 41.22 -12.13
CA LEU A 4 -39.25 40.20 -12.55
C LEU A 4 -38.54 39.60 -11.32
N LEU A 5 -38.79 38.31 -11.10
CA LEU A 5 -38.16 37.48 -10.07
C LEU A 5 -36.68 37.24 -10.43
N HIS A 6 -35.75 37.63 -9.56
CA HIS A 6 -34.32 37.37 -9.73
C HIS A 6 -33.98 36.01 -9.12
N ALA A 7 -33.61 35.03 -9.95
CA ALA A 7 -33.01 33.78 -9.50
C ALA A 7 -31.50 33.97 -9.33
N VAL A 8 -31.00 33.84 -8.10
CA VAL A 8 -29.56 33.82 -7.80
C VAL A 8 -29.06 32.39 -8.00
N LEU A 9 -28.19 32.16 -8.99
CA LEU A 9 -27.45 30.91 -9.15
C LEU A 9 -26.22 30.95 -8.24
N ALA A 10 -26.16 30.05 -7.26
CA ALA A 10 -24.95 29.77 -6.50
C ALA A 10 -24.09 28.75 -7.28
N SER A 11 -22.88 29.15 -7.70
CA SER A 11 -21.90 28.26 -8.31
C SER A 11 -21.18 27.45 -7.21
N ALA A 12 -21.45 26.15 -7.12
CA ALA A 12 -20.64 25.23 -6.34
C ALA A 12 -19.36 24.90 -7.12
N ALA A 13 -18.20 25.25 -6.58
CA ALA A 13 -16.91 24.84 -7.13
C ALA A 13 -16.69 23.35 -6.86
N LEU A 14 -16.66 22.54 -7.92
CA LEU A 14 -16.26 21.14 -7.87
C LEU A 14 -14.73 21.08 -7.65
N VAL A 15 -14.31 20.92 -6.41
CA VAL A 15 -12.93 20.51 -6.10
C VAL A 15 -12.88 18.99 -6.27
N GLY A 16 -12.69 18.54 -7.52
CA GLY A 16 -12.42 17.13 -7.80
C GLY A 16 -11.01 16.74 -7.31
N PRO A 17 -10.79 15.49 -6.88
CA PRO A 17 -9.44 15.04 -6.56
C PRO A 17 -8.57 15.16 -7.80
N VAL A 18 -7.49 15.93 -7.68
CA VAL A 18 -6.45 15.98 -8.71
C VAL A 18 -5.77 14.62 -8.66
N ALA A 19 -5.99 13.79 -9.68
CA ALA A 19 -5.25 12.54 -9.83
C ALA A 19 -3.78 12.90 -10.07
N VAL A 20 -2.99 12.93 -8.99
CA VAL A 20 -1.54 12.92 -9.09
C VAL A 20 -1.20 11.58 -9.72
N TRP A 21 -0.71 11.61 -10.95
CA TRP A 21 -0.19 10.41 -11.59
C TRP A 21 1.08 10.02 -10.83
N ALA A 22 0.92 9.17 -9.83
CA ALA A 22 2.06 8.70 -9.07
C ALA A 22 2.95 7.91 -10.04
N LYS A 23 4.24 8.29 -10.07
CA LYS A 23 5.25 7.53 -10.78
C LYS A 23 5.29 6.12 -10.19
N ALA A 24 5.52 5.13 -11.03
CA ALA A 24 5.69 3.76 -10.59
C ALA A 24 7.01 3.66 -9.78
N GLU A 25 6.91 3.37 -8.49
CA GLU A 25 8.04 3.32 -7.56
C GLU A 25 8.27 1.90 -7.03
N GLN A 26 9.51 1.57 -6.72
CA GLN A 26 9.82 0.34 -5.99
C GLN A 26 9.76 0.58 -4.49
N ILE A 27 9.25 -0.40 -3.74
CA ILE A 27 9.27 -0.38 -2.28
C ILE A 27 10.39 -1.31 -1.82
N ARG A 28 11.33 -0.81 -1.02
CA ARG A 28 12.48 -1.57 -0.53
C ARG A 28 12.52 -1.61 0.98
N ALA A 29 12.94 -2.74 1.54
CA ALA A 29 13.36 -2.79 2.94
C ALA A 29 14.73 -2.14 3.06
N VAL A 30 14.94 -1.42 4.18
CA VAL A 30 16.22 -0.85 4.55
C VAL A 30 16.50 -1.30 5.98
N SER A 31 17.49 -2.17 6.14
CA SER A 31 18.01 -2.59 7.45
C SER A 31 19.53 -2.46 7.43
N ASP A 32 20.14 -2.34 8.61
CA ASP A 32 21.59 -2.43 8.77
C ASP A 32 21.96 -3.87 9.19
N PRO A 33 22.95 -4.54 8.54
CA PRO A 33 23.74 -4.10 7.38
C PRO A 33 22.88 -3.95 6.11
N ILE A 34 23.24 -3.01 5.23
CA ILE A 34 22.43 -2.64 4.06
C ILE A 34 22.25 -3.84 3.10
N PHE A 35 21.09 -4.48 3.18
CA PHE A 35 20.53 -5.31 2.12
C PHE A 35 19.34 -4.57 1.50
N HIS A 36 19.34 -4.45 0.17
CA HIS A 36 18.19 -3.94 -0.57
C HIS A 36 17.38 -5.13 -1.04
N LEU A 37 16.34 -5.47 -0.29
CA LEU A 37 15.29 -6.35 -0.75
C LEU A 37 14.09 -5.51 -1.17
N TYR A 38 13.39 -5.97 -2.19
CA TYR A 38 12.33 -5.27 -2.87
C TYR A 38 11.02 -6.03 -2.74
N LEU A 39 9.95 -5.30 -2.44
CA LEU A 39 8.62 -5.85 -2.29
C LEU A 39 8.13 -6.44 -3.62
N GLN A 40 7.59 -7.65 -3.54
CA GLN A 40 7.07 -8.40 -4.67
C GLN A 40 6.09 -9.46 -4.17
N ALA A 41 5.24 -9.98 -5.06
CA ALA A 41 4.39 -11.11 -4.77
C ALA A 41 5.19 -12.43 -4.71
N TYR A 42 4.79 -13.34 -3.82
CA TYR A 42 5.37 -14.67 -3.74
C TYR A 42 5.00 -15.47 -5.01
N PRO A 43 5.98 -16.10 -5.71
CA PRO A 43 5.71 -16.76 -6.99
C PRO A 43 4.70 -17.92 -6.92
N GLU A 44 4.57 -18.61 -5.79
CA GLU A 44 3.64 -19.74 -5.64
C GLU A 44 2.26 -19.29 -5.15
N ASP A 45 2.19 -18.19 -4.40
CA ASP A 45 0.95 -17.57 -3.94
C ASP A 45 1.04 -16.04 -4.04
N PRO A 46 0.51 -15.43 -5.13
CA PRO A 46 0.61 -14.00 -5.36
C PRO A 46 -0.14 -13.12 -4.35
N THR A 47 -0.91 -13.71 -3.42
CA THR A 47 -1.58 -12.96 -2.34
C THR A 47 -0.63 -12.65 -1.17
N ILE A 48 0.53 -13.30 -1.15
CA ILE A 48 1.53 -13.17 -0.09
C ILE A 48 2.63 -12.19 -0.56
N PRO A 49 2.82 -11.06 0.13
CA PRO A 49 3.96 -10.19 -0.11
C PRO A 49 5.26 -10.83 0.41
N VAL A 50 6.37 -10.60 -0.28
CA VAL A 50 7.70 -11.02 0.18
C VAL A 50 8.74 -9.96 -0.17
N MET A 51 9.88 -10.04 0.50
CA MET A 51 11.06 -9.22 0.21
C MET A 51 12.06 -10.07 -0.60
N GLY A 52 12.47 -9.63 -1.79
CA GLY A 52 13.37 -10.38 -2.66
C GLY A 52 14.31 -9.52 -3.52
N PRO A 53 14.99 -10.09 -4.52
CA PRO A 53 15.92 -9.36 -5.38
C PRO A 53 15.24 -8.25 -6.20
N GLU A 54 16.01 -7.22 -6.57
CA GLU A 54 15.53 -6.11 -7.40
C GLU A 54 14.98 -6.56 -8.76
N ALA A 55 15.60 -7.57 -9.37
CA ALA A 55 15.22 -8.07 -10.69
C ALA A 55 13.78 -8.61 -10.76
N SER A 56 13.22 -9.04 -9.62
CA SER A 56 11.85 -9.53 -9.50
C SER A 56 10.94 -8.55 -8.75
N SER A 57 11.42 -7.35 -8.45
CA SER A 57 10.65 -6.28 -7.83
C SER A 57 9.42 -5.92 -8.65
N GLU A 58 8.34 -5.60 -7.94
CA GLU A 58 7.21 -4.91 -8.54
C GLU A 58 7.40 -3.39 -8.45
N TYR A 59 6.62 -2.68 -9.26
CA TYR A 59 6.51 -1.23 -9.23
C TYR A 59 5.10 -0.84 -8.79
N TYR A 60 4.99 0.19 -7.96
CA TYR A 60 3.77 0.57 -7.29
C TYR A 60 3.37 2.01 -7.62
N THR A 61 2.08 2.21 -7.85
CA THR A 61 1.44 3.52 -7.79
C THR A 61 1.08 3.80 -6.34
N ILE A 62 1.64 4.86 -5.75
CA ILE A 62 1.46 5.22 -4.34
C ILE A 62 0.68 6.54 -4.27
N ALA A 63 -0.61 6.47 -3.93
CA ALA A 63 -1.51 7.62 -3.91
C ALA A 63 -2.69 7.42 -2.94
N GLY A 64 -2.39 7.24 -1.65
CA GLY A 64 -3.37 6.90 -0.61
C GLY A 64 -3.76 5.41 -0.59
N THR A 65 -3.67 4.75 -1.73
CA THR A 65 -3.50 3.29 -1.85
C THR A 65 -2.10 2.97 -2.37
N ILE A 66 -1.71 1.70 -2.28
CA ILE A 66 -0.48 1.18 -2.89
C ILE A 66 -0.92 0.09 -3.85
N GLN A 67 -0.81 0.33 -5.14
CA GLN A 67 -1.24 -0.62 -6.18
C GLN A 67 -0.08 -1.02 -7.06
N SER A 68 0.12 -2.32 -7.24
CA SER A 68 1.08 -2.85 -8.20
C SER A 68 0.70 -2.45 -9.62
N THR A 69 1.67 -1.92 -10.36
CA THR A 69 1.55 -1.68 -11.80
C THR A 69 1.79 -2.96 -12.62
N ASN A 70 2.40 -3.98 -12.00
CA ASN A 70 2.65 -5.28 -12.63
C ASN A 70 1.39 -6.16 -12.63
N SER A 71 0.69 -6.23 -11.50
CA SER A 71 -0.43 -7.15 -11.27
C SER A 71 -1.77 -6.47 -11.06
N SER A 72 -1.80 -5.14 -10.85
CA SER A 72 -2.97 -4.39 -10.38
C SER A 72 -3.44 -4.76 -8.96
N ALA A 73 -2.71 -5.63 -8.26
CA ALA A 73 -2.99 -5.98 -6.87
C ALA A 73 -2.76 -4.79 -5.94
N TYR A 74 -3.60 -4.64 -4.93
CA TYR A 74 -3.42 -3.67 -3.86
C TYR A 74 -2.63 -4.28 -2.72
N LEU A 75 -1.63 -3.55 -2.21
CA LEU A 75 -0.99 -3.86 -0.94
C LEU A 75 -1.90 -3.40 0.19
N ASP A 76 -2.37 -4.35 0.98
CA ASP A 76 -3.33 -4.13 2.06
C ASP A 76 -2.78 -4.60 3.40
N ILE A 77 -3.51 -4.26 4.47
CA ILE A 77 -3.29 -4.79 5.82
C ILE A 77 -4.32 -5.89 6.05
N ALA A 78 -3.88 -7.10 6.42
CA ALA A 78 -4.75 -8.28 6.54
C ALA A 78 -5.84 -8.16 7.63
N GLY A 79 -5.77 -7.14 8.51
CA GLY A 79 -6.87 -6.68 9.34
C GLY A 79 -7.15 -7.48 10.62
N ALA A 80 -6.39 -8.55 10.91
CA ALA A 80 -6.60 -9.39 12.10
C ALA A 80 -5.57 -9.15 13.22
N ASP A 81 -4.49 -8.42 12.96
CA ASP A 81 -3.39 -8.32 13.93
C ASP A 81 -3.70 -7.35 15.08
N THR A 82 -3.74 -7.89 16.29
CA THR A 82 -3.83 -7.13 17.54
C THR A 82 -2.47 -6.66 18.04
N THR A 83 -1.38 -7.16 17.47
CA THR A 83 -0.01 -6.79 17.84
C THR A 83 0.41 -5.46 17.20
N SER A 84 1.58 -4.93 17.60
CA SER A 84 2.18 -3.75 16.95
C SER A 84 2.67 -4.02 15.52
N TYR A 85 2.75 -5.28 15.10
CA TYR A 85 3.11 -5.67 13.74
C TYR A 85 1.84 -5.89 12.92
N LYS A 86 1.78 -5.29 11.72
CA LYS A 86 0.66 -5.44 10.79
C LYS A 86 1.08 -6.32 9.62
N THR A 87 0.41 -7.45 9.47
CA THR A 87 0.59 -8.39 8.37
C THR A 87 0.06 -7.76 7.10
N LEU A 88 0.88 -7.79 6.06
CA LEU A 88 0.53 -7.30 4.74
C LEU A 88 -0.07 -8.43 3.91
N SER A 89 -0.92 -8.06 2.95
CA SER A 89 -1.44 -8.97 1.94
C SER A 89 -1.56 -8.26 0.60
N PHE A 90 -1.59 -9.04 -0.47
CA PHE A 90 -2.01 -8.55 -1.79
C PHE A 90 -3.45 -8.98 -2.07
N SER A 91 -4.26 -8.03 -2.54
CA SER A 91 -5.63 -8.29 -2.96
C SER A 91 -5.88 -7.87 -4.41
N ASN A 92 -6.56 -8.71 -5.18
CA ASN A 92 -6.91 -8.46 -6.59
C ASN A 92 -8.38 -8.02 -6.75
N GLY A 93 -8.82 -7.06 -5.94
CA GLY A 93 -10.16 -6.48 -6.00
C GLY A 93 -10.25 -5.29 -6.96
N SER A 94 -11.48 -4.86 -7.28
CA SER A 94 -11.71 -3.59 -8.00
C SER A 94 -11.32 -2.35 -7.19
N SER A 95 -11.06 -2.51 -5.89
CA SER A 95 -10.69 -1.45 -4.93
C SER A 95 -9.79 -2.02 -3.83
N ALA A 96 -8.90 -1.19 -3.29
CA ALA A 96 -8.08 -1.53 -2.13
C ALA A 96 -8.94 -1.84 -0.89
N ALA A 97 -8.49 -2.77 -0.06
CA ALA A 97 -9.12 -3.04 1.24
C ALA A 97 -8.74 -1.96 2.28
N THR A 98 -7.63 -1.25 2.08
CA THR A 98 -7.25 -0.11 2.91
C THR A 98 -6.78 1.09 2.08
N SER A 99 -7.10 2.28 2.58
CA SER A 99 -6.56 3.58 2.14
C SER A 99 -5.79 4.27 3.26
N ALA A 100 -5.39 3.50 4.28
CA ALA A 100 -4.69 4.02 5.45
C ALA A 100 -3.25 4.46 5.14
N TRP A 101 -2.72 4.21 3.95
CA TRP A 101 -1.32 4.46 3.62
C TRP A 101 -0.98 5.97 3.59
N ALA A 102 0.18 6.31 4.12
CA ALA A 102 0.79 7.62 4.03
C ALA A 102 2.31 7.50 3.87
N LEU A 103 2.97 8.65 3.68
CA LEU A 103 4.42 8.75 3.56
C LEU A 103 4.98 9.64 4.67
N GLU A 104 6.05 9.19 5.31
CA GLU A 104 6.92 10.02 6.15
C GLU A 104 8.31 10.05 5.52
N GLY A 105 8.60 11.10 4.76
CA GLY A 105 9.70 11.07 3.80
C GLY A 105 9.46 9.98 2.76
N ASP A 106 10.42 9.08 2.59
CA ASP A 106 10.32 7.91 1.69
C ASP A 106 9.79 6.64 2.37
N THR A 107 9.40 6.74 3.66
CA THR A 107 8.95 5.59 4.43
C THR A 107 7.43 5.44 4.33
N ILE A 108 6.98 4.23 4.00
CA ILE A 108 5.56 3.86 4.02
C ILE A 108 5.11 3.72 5.48
N ILE A 109 4.03 4.42 5.83
CA ILE A 109 3.40 4.38 7.14
C ILE A 109 1.89 4.19 6.98
N THR A 110 1.18 3.89 8.07
CA THR A 110 -0.24 4.23 8.13
C THR A 110 -0.43 5.67 8.63
N SER A 111 -1.40 6.37 8.05
CA SER A 111 -1.81 7.71 8.46
C SER A 111 -2.23 7.72 9.93
N THR A 112 -1.80 8.73 10.67
CA THR A 112 -2.20 8.97 12.06
C THR A 112 -3.71 9.04 12.24
N SER A 113 -4.47 9.45 11.22
CA SER A 113 -5.93 9.54 11.27
C SER A 113 -6.65 8.25 10.87
N SER A 114 -5.92 7.19 10.51
CA SER A 114 -6.51 5.88 10.20
C SER A 114 -6.86 5.11 11.47
N ASP A 115 -7.71 4.09 11.35
CA ASP A 115 -8.05 3.19 12.47
C ASP A 115 -6.84 2.42 13.01
N TYR A 116 -5.74 2.36 12.24
CA TYR A 116 -4.48 1.77 12.67
C TYR A 116 -3.60 2.75 13.45
N GLY A 117 -3.92 4.05 13.48
CA GLY A 117 -3.01 5.10 13.93
C GLY A 117 -1.74 5.16 13.08
N ARG A 118 -0.65 5.73 13.61
CA ARG A 118 0.66 5.74 12.92
C ARG A 118 1.42 4.43 13.18
N GLN A 119 1.55 3.58 12.15
CA GLN A 119 2.30 2.32 12.19
C GLN A 119 3.52 2.35 11.26
N LEU A 120 4.60 1.70 11.70
CA LEU A 120 5.87 1.53 10.97
C LEU A 120 6.32 0.07 10.86
N ASN A 121 5.68 -0.83 11.60
CA ASN A 121 6.10 -2.22 11.72
C ASN A 121 5.16 -3.09 10.89
N PHE A 122 5.62 -3.47 9.71
CA PHE A 122 4.86 -4.30 8.79
C PHE A 122 5.54 -5.64 8.57
N LEU A 123 4.75 -6.70 8.41
CA LEU A 123 5.24 -8.04 8.07
C LEU A 123 4.84 -8.31 6.62
N ALA A 124 5.81 -8.21 5.71
CA ALA A 124 5.62 -8.65 4.32
C ALA A 124 5.52 -10.17 4.29
N CYS A 125 6.46 -10.90 4.89
CA CYS A 125 6.41 -12.35 4.93
C CYS A 125 5.57 -12.86 6.11
N GLN A 126 4.49 -13.59 5.84
CA GLN A 126 3.80 -14.37 6.88
C GLN A 126 4.67 -15.58 7.24
N MET A 127 5.11 -15.67 8.49
CA MET A 127 5.62 -16.93 9.03
C MET A 127 4.41 -17.85 9.20
N THR A 128 4.39 -19.01 8.56
CA THR A 128 3.37 -20.03 8.83
C THR A 128 3.35 -20.36 10.33
N ASP A 129 2.23 -20.86 10.84
CA ASP A 129 2.02 -21.21 12.26
C ASP A 129 3.06 -22.21 12.83
N ASN A 130 3.86 -22.83 11.96
CA ASN A 130 4.87 -23.84 12.30
C ASN A 130 6.33 -23.37 12.14
N GLY A 131 6.58 -22.09 11.85
CA GLY A 131 7.95 -21.56 11.77
C GLY A 131 8.77 -22.02 10.56
N GLU A 132 8.13 -22.57 9.52
CA GLU A 132 8.78 -22.81 8.24
C GLU A 132 8.90 -21.47 7.49
N ARG A 133 10.14 -20.98 7.41
CA ARG A 133 10.47 -19.63 6.99
C ARG A 133 10.35 -19.49 5.47
N TYR A 134 9.42 -18.66 5.00
CA TYR A 134 9.51 -18.05 3.65
C TYR A 134 10.28 -16.72 3.69
N ALA A 135 11.33 -16.63 4.52
CA ALA A 135 12.15 -15.41 4.67
C ALA A 135 13.58 -15.59 4.14
N GLU A 136 13.99 -16.81 3.84
CA GLU A 136 15.29 -17.12 3.27
C GLU A 136 15.11 -18.42 2.50
N ARG A 137 15.03 -18.32 1.17
CA ARG A 137 15.41 -19.50 0.39
C ARG A 137 16.87 -19.73 0.77
N GLU A 138 17.17 -20.77 1.52
CA GLU A 138 18.53 -21.16 1.96
C GLU A 138 19.46 -21.54 0.78
N ASP A 139 19.18 -21.07 -0.43
CA ASP A 139 19.83 -21.44 -1.69
C ASP A 139 20.48 -20.26 -2.42
N LEU A 140 21.11 -19.34 -1.68
CA LEU A 140 22.11 -18.40 -2.24
C LEU A 140 23.37 -18.34 -1.37
#